data_AF-A0AAE9WKQ6-F1
#
_entry.id   AF-A0AAE9WKQ6-F1
#
_cell.length_a   1.000
_cell.length_b   1.000
_cell.length_c   1.000
_cell.angle_alpha   90.00
_cell.angle_beta   90.00
_cell.angle_gamma   90.00
#
_symmetry.space_group_name_H-M   'P 1'
#
loop_
_entity.id
_entity.type
_entity.pdbx_description
1 polymer ?
#
loop_
_entity_poly.entity_id
_entity_poly.type
_entity_poly.pdbx_seq_one_letter_code
_entity_poly.pdbx_strand_id
1 'polypeptide(L)'
;MGQNQTNDTEYFIKKDNKICSTFDTLRRFFPDKLKSSGEYNFKGTHYKDYFHNKSIYTDIDKINGYCLWLFNNILKKIYTCESKESCITLVVVYMLAWLSYKLNQKTNNGITKLNEFYSKYMENVDEYKKTIDGVTEYKNYIEFINKNNKLMDIDINVMSKFYNLFNNLCKMYNELSLTMNNKGEEYLKYVENFYKNYNDLINENFNDTNSKIFKRVLSVVSNDYDHIKRTLEVEFVRKQIPELPKEKTTQVSTIPKESEMHESLSEIPESSSGTEISTSDTELQNYETDKLNSETALSSSLIINKLIPIPFIFIVILILLGIARKYSLFGFRKRAQKHLREKLKK
;
A
#
# COMPACT_ATOMS: atom_id res chain seq x y z
N MET A 1 9.26 26.71 30.58
CA MET A 1 9.28 27.09 29.15
C MET A 1 9.04 25.81 28.35
N GLY A 2 7.78 25.48 28.10
CA GLY A 2 7.41 24.27 27.38
C GLY A 2 7.70 24.46 25.90
N GLN A 3 8.61 23.65 25.35
CA GLN A 3 8.74 23.56 23.90
C GLN A 3 7.52 22.80 23.39
N ASN A 4 6.63 23.52 22.70
CA ASN A 4 5.66 22.95 21.78
C ASN A 4 6.43 22.11 20.76
N GLN A 5 6.48 20.80 20.96
CA GLN A 5 6.73 19.85 19.87
C GLN A 5 5.53 19.97 18.94
N THR A 6 5.69 20.73 17.86
CA THR A 6 4.80 20.67 16.71
C THR A 6 4.76 19.21 16.24
N ASN A 7 3.62 18.56 16.44
CA ASN A 7 3.27 17.31 15.78
C ASN A 7 3.15 17.60 14.28
N ASP A 8 4.28 17.75 13.60
CA ASP A 8 4.32 17.72 12.14
C ASP A 8 3.88 16.33 11.70
N THR A 9 2.64 16.21 11.23
CA THR A 9 2.14 14.97 10.64
C THR A 9 3.07 14.56 9.50
N GLU A 10 3.80 13.47 9.70
CA GLU A 10 4.75 12.98 8.72
C GLU A 10 3.98 12.26 7.60
N TYR A 11 4.11 12.78 6.37
CA TYR A 11 3.57 12.20 5.14
C TYR A 11 4.73 11.76 4.26
N PHE A 12 4.65 10.56 3.71
CA PHE A 12 5.70 10.00 2.87
C PHE A 12 5.37 10.16 1.38
N ILE A 13 4.16 9.81 0.95
CA ILE A 13 3.76 9.86 -0.46
C ILE A 13 3.66 11.30 -0.99
N LYS A 14 3.15 12.24 -0.17
CA LYS A 14 3.03 13.65 -0.57
C LYS A 14 4.40 14.29 -0.84
N LYS A 15 5.44 13.86 -0.13
CA LYS A 15 6.79 14.44 -0.20
C LYS A 15 7.65 13.75 -1.26
N ASP A 16 7.46 12.44 -1.50
CA ASP A 16 8.40 11.62 -2.29
C ASP A 16 7.73 10.57 -3.22
N ASN A 17 6.85 11.00 -4.13
CA ASN A 17 6.32 10.14 -5.24
C ASN A 17 7.42 9.39 -6.04
N LYS A 18 8.67 9.86 -5.97
CA LYS A 18 9.84 9.20 -6.58
C LYS A 18 10.03 7.76 -6.08
N ILE A 19 9.64 7.41 -4.86
CA ILE A 19 9.83 6.06 -4.33
C ILE A 19 8.83 5.09 -4.96
N CYS A 20 7.52 5.40 -4.94
CA CYS A 20 6.52 4.61 -5.65
C CYS A 20 6.88 4.45 -7.13
N SER A 21 7.31 5.53 -7.79
CA SER A 21 7.77 5.50 -9.18
C SER A 21 8.99 4.60 -9.41
N THR A 22 9.93 4.56 -8.45
CA THR A 22 11.11 3.68 -8.52
C THR A 22 10.70 2.21 -8.39
N PHE A 23 9.76 1.92 -7.49
CA PHE A 23 9.19 0.59 -7.35
C PHE A 23 8.32 0.17 -8.56
N ASP A 24 7.62 1.09 -9.22
CA ASP A 24 6.92 0.80 -10.48
C ASP A 24 7.91 0.41 -11.58
N THR A 25 9.03 1.12 -11.65
CA THR A 25 10.13 0.79 -12.57
C THR A 25 10.71 -0.60 -12.25
N LEU A 26 10.94 -0.90 -10.97
CA LEU A 26 11.38 -2.22 -10.52
C LEU A 26 10.42 -3.32 -10.96
N ARG A 27 9.10 -3.12 -10.78
CA ARG A 27 8.06 -4.08 -11.19
C ARG A 27 7.95 -4.26 -12.71
N ARG A 28 8.38 -3.29 -13.51
CA ARG A 28 8.48 -3.48 -14.97
C ARG A 28 9.60 -4.44 -15.34
N PHE A 29 10.70 -4.43 -14.60
CA PHE A 29 11.85 -5.32 -14.81
C PHE A 29 11.70 -6.67 -14.10
N PHE A 30 11.13 -6.67 -12.90
CA PHE A 30 10.88 -7.86 -12.09
C PHE A 30 9.47 -7.80 -11.47
N PRO A 31 8.43 -8.08 -12.26
CA PRO A 31 7.04 -8.15 -11.82
C PRO A 31 6.83 -8.89 -10.49
N ASP A 32 5.88 -8.40 -9.69
CA ASP A 32 5.50 -9.04 -8.42
C ASP A 32 4.94 -10.44 -8.65
N LYS A 33 4.05 -10.62 -9.64
CA LYS A 33 3.42 -11.91 -9.90
C LYS A 33 4.39 -12.92 -10.50
N LEU A 34 4.38 -14.14 -9.96
CA LEU A 34 5.00 -15.31 -10.59
C LEU A 34 4.29 -15.64 -11.91
N LYS A 35 4.98 -16.41 -12.76
CA LYS A 35 4.37 -17.05 -13.93
C LYS A 35 3.40 -18.14 -13.48
N SER A 36 2.54 -18.59 -14.39
CA SER A 36 1.66 -19.75 -14.16
C SER A 36 2.44 -21.01 -13.75
N SER A 37 3.70 -21.13 -14.17
CA SER A 37 4.59 -22.22 -13.78
C SER A 37 5.11 -22.14 -12.33
N GLY A 38 4.76 -21.11 -11.56
CA GLY A 38 5.34 -20.86 -10.24
C GLY A 38 6.74 -20.23 -10.27
N GLU A 39 7.26 -19.93 -11.46
CA GLU A 39 8.59 -19.35 -11.64
C GLU A 39 8.58 -17.82 -11.58
N TYR A 40 9.70 -17.23 -11.15
CA TYR A 40 9.86 -15.78 -11.20
C TYR A 40 9.76 -15.27 -12.65
N ASN A 41 9.15 -14.09 -12.80
CA ASN A 41 9.04 -13.42 -14.08
C ASN A 41 10.08 -12.29 -14.18
N PHE A 42 11.24 -12.57 -14.76
CA PHE A 42 12.23 -11.54 -15.05
C PHE A 42 12.02 -10.99 -16.47
N LYS A 43 11.72 -9.70 -16.57
CA LYS A 43 11.52 -8.97 -17.83
C LYS A 43 12.69 -8.04 -18.20
N GLY A 44 13.47 -7.62 -17.20
CA GLY A 44 14.66 -6.78 -17.39
C GLY A 44 15.96 -7.52 -17.06
N THR A 45 17.08 -6.87 -17.36
CA THR A 45 18.44 -7.39 -17.12
C THR A 45 19.30 -6.53 -16.20
N HIS A 46 18.73 -5.50 -15.58
CA HIS A 46 19.48 -4.55 -14.73
C HIS A 46 20.13 -5.18 -13.49
N TYR A 47 19.77 -6.40 -13.12
CA TYR A 47 20.50 -7.17 -12.11
C TYR A 47 21.96 -7.45 -12.52
N LYS A 48 22.26 -7.46 -13.83
CA LYS A 48 23.62 -7.67 -14.38
C LYS A 48 24.51 -6.44 -14.30
N ASP A 49 23.93 -5.25 -14.06
CA ASP A 49 24.68 -3.99 -14.01
C ASP A 49 25.65 -3.96 -12.82
N TYR A 50 25.42 -4.83 -11.83
CA TYR A 50 26.21 -4.90 -10.61
C TYR A 50 27.02 -6.18 -10.53
N PHE A 51 26.44 -7.31 -10.92
CA PHE A 51 27.12 -8.60 -10.91
C PHE A 51 27.62 -8.92 -12.30
N HIS A 52 28.89 -8.59 -12.58
CA HIS A 52 29.53 -8.92 -13.85
C HIS A 52 30.05 -10.36 -13.87
N ASN A 53 30.25 -10.90 -15.07
CA ASN A 53 31.06 -12.10 -15.31
C ASN A 53 30.53 -13.45 -14.77
N LYS A 54 29.24 -13.56 -14.42
CA LYS A 54 28.61 -14.90 -14.26
C LYS A 54 28.15 -15.45 -15.61
N SER A 55 28.50 -16.70 -15.89
CA SER A 55 27.99 -17.45 -17.05
C SER A 55 26.49 -17.75 -16.91
N ILE A 56 26.04 -18.04 -15.68
CA ILE A 56 24.64 -18.32 -15.34
C ILE A 56 24.27 -17.57 -14.07
N TYR A 57 23.12 -16.89 -14.09
CA TYR A 57 22.56 -16.19 -12.94
C TYR A 57 21.43 -17.02 -12.35
N THR A 58 21.59 -17.42 -11.09
CA THR A 58 20.52 -18.06 -10.30
C THR A 58 19.40 -17.05 -10.01
N ASP A 59 18.25 -17.53 -9.53
CA ASP A 59 17.18 -16.64 -9.08
C ASP A 59 17.63 -15.73 -7.93
N ILE A 60 18.45 -16.26 -7.02
CA ILE A 60 19.03 -15.48 -5.91
C ILE A 60 19.96 -14.39 -6.42
N ASP A 61 20.81 -14.69 -7.41
CA ASP A 61 21.68 -13.68 -8.03
C ASP A 61 20.87 -12.53 -8.62
N LYS A 62 19.75 -12.84 -9.29
CA LYS A 62 18.86 -11.84 -9.89
C LYS A 62 18.14 -11.02 -8.83
N ILE A 63 17.62 -11.66 -7.78
CA ILE A 63 16.98 -10.98 -6.64
C ILE A 63 17.99 -10.02 -5.99
N ASN A 64 19.20 -10.49 -5.73
CA ASN A 64 20.26 -9.67 -5.14
C ASN A 64 20.63 -8.48 -6.04
N GLY A 65 20.76 -8.71 -7.36
CA GLY A 65 21.06 -7.64 -8.33
C GLY A 65 19.97 -6.57 -8.40
N TYR A 66 18.71 -6.98 -8.34
CA TYR A 66 17.60 -6.02 -8.24
C TYR A 66 17.51 -5.34 -6.88
N CYS A 67 17.90 -6.02 -5.80
CA CYS A 67 18.00 -5.41 -4.47
C CYS A 67 19.02 -4.26 -4.51
N LEU A 68 20.22 -4.53 -5.01
CA LEU A 68 21.26 -3.51 -5.16
C LEU A 68 20.86 -2.39 -6.14
N TRP A 69 20.18 -2.73 -7.24
CA TRP A 69 19.60 -1.74 -8.14
C TRP A 69 18.64 -0.79 -7.41
N LEU A 70 17.80 -1.33 -6.52
CA LEU A 70 16.84 -0.58 -5.74
C LEU A 70 17.55 0.34 -4.73
N PHE A 71 18.53 -0.18 -3.99
CA PHE A 71 19.37 0.62 -3.10
C PHE A 71 20.04 1.78 -3.86
N ASN A 72 20.68 1.51 -5.00
CA ASN A 72 21.35 2.54 -5.79
C ASN A 72 20.37 3.60 -6.32
N ASN A 73 19.17 3.21 -6.76
CA ASN A 73 18.18 4.14 -7.31
C ASN A 73 17.42 4.93 -6.25
N ILE A 74 17.24 4.38 -5.05
CA ILE A 74 16.58 5.08 -3.95
C ILE A 74 17.60 5.93 -3.20
N LEU A 75 18.72 5.36 -2.72
CA LEU A 75 19.68 6.09 -1.88
C LEU A 75 20.30 7.29 -2.58
N LYS A 76 20.63 7.19 -3.88
CA LYS A 76 21.11 8.36 -4.67
C LYS A 76 20.07 9.46 -4.82
N LYS A 77 18.79 9.17 -4.57
CA LYS A 77 17.68 10.12 -4.67
C LYS A 77 17.18 10.59 -3.29
N ILE A 78 17.68 10.04 -2.18
CA ILE A 78 17.25 10.36 -0.80
C ILE A 78 17.55 11.81 -0.39
N TYR A 79 18.26 12.60 -1.21
CA TYR A 79 18.51 14.03 -0.99
C TYR A 79 17.27 14.92 -0.83
N THR A 80 16.04 14.40 -0.97
CA THR A 80 14.79 15.15 -0.71
C THR A 80 14.21 14.97 0.69
N CYS A 81 14.72 14.01 1.47
CA CYS A 81 14.36 13.90 2.88
C CYS A 81 15.19 14.92 3.67
N GLU A 82 14.60 16.07 3.99
CA GLU A 82 15.14 17.03 4.96
C GLU A 82 15.40 16.32 6.30
N SER A 83 16.62 15.76 6.43
CA SER A 83 17.30 15.26 7.61
C SER A 83 16.41 14.81 8.78
N LYS A 84 15.70 13.68 8.63
CA LYS A 84 15.10 12.98 9.77
C LYS A 84 15.37 11.48 9.65
N GLU A 85 15.95 10.91 10.70
CA GLU A 85 16.17 9.47 10.94
C GLU A 85 14.93 8.61 10.60
N SER A 86 13.74 9.21 10.72
CA SER A 86 12.44 8.66 10.30
C SER A 86 12.37 8.23 8.84
N CYS A 87 12.73 9.12 7.90
CA CYS A 87 12.61 8.84 6.46
C CYS A 87 13.57 7.72 6.07
N ILE A 88 14.81 7.76 6.57
CA ILE A 88 15.79 6.71 6.31
C ILE A 88 15.25 5.36 6.77
N THR A 89 14.75 5.29 8.02
CA THR A 89 14.17 4.05 8.57
C THR A 89 13.03 3.56 7.68
N LEU A 90 12.11 4.44 7.28
CA LEU A 90 10.96 4.10 6.45
C LEU A 90 11.37 3.55 5.07
N VAL A 91 12.37 4.18 4.45
CA VAL A 91 12.92 3.74 3.16
C VAL A 91 13.57 2.36 3.28
N VAL A 92 14.34 2.11 4.35
CA VAL A 92 14.91 0.79 4.61
C VAL A 92 13.81 -0.25 4.73
N VAL A 93 12.76 0.04 5.50
CA VAL A 93 11.63 -0.87 5.68
C VAL A 93 10.99 -1.21 4.33
N TYR A 94 10.75 -0.23 3.44
CA TYR A 94 10.20 -0.53 2.10
C TYR A 94 11.10 -1.44 1.26
N MET A 95 12.43 -1.21 1.28
CA MET A 95 13.38 -2.04 0.52
C MET A 95 13.47 -3.47 1.07
N LEU A 96 13.55 -3.61 2.40
CA LEU A 96 13.58 -4.92 3.05
C LEU A 96 12.25 -5.66 2.94
N ALA A 97 11.13 -4.94 2.93
CA ALA A 97 9.81 -5.52 2.70
C ALA A 97 9.68 -6.10 1.30
N TRP A 98 10.15 -5.39 0.27
CA TRP A 98 10.20 -5.93 -1.09
C TRP A 98 11.09 -7.18 -1.18
N LEU A 99 12.29 -7.13 -0.58
CA LEU A 99 13.19 -8.28 -0.58
C LEU A 99 12.54 -9.49 0.12
N SER A 100 11.92 -9.26 1.28
CA SER A 100 11.16 -10.28 2.01
C SER A 100 10.03 -10.86 1.16
N TYR A 101 9.24 -9.99 0.53
CA TYR A 101 8.17 -10.42 -0.37
C TYR A 101 8.68 -11.34 -1.47
N LYS A 102 9.78 -10.96 -2.13
CA LYS A 102 10.38 -11.80 -3.18
C LYS A 102 10.86 -13.13 -2.61
N LEU A 103 11.59 -13.14 -1.51
CA LEU A 103 12.07 -14.38 -0.90
C LEU A 103 10.92 -15.29 -0.46
N ASN A 104 9.83 -14.71 0.06
CA ASN A 104 8.66 -15.46 0.53
C ASN A 104 7.83 -16.12 -0.59
N GLN A 105 8.03 -15.72 -1.85
CA GLN A 105 7.31 -16.30 -2.99
C GLN A 105 7.80 -17.70 -3.37
N LYS A 106 9.07 -18.01 -3.09
CA LYS A 106 9.67 -19.33 -3.36
C LYS A 106 10.54 -19.74 -2.17
N THR A 107 9.95 -20.46 -1.22
CA THR A 107 10.62 -20.97 -0.01
C THR A 107 11.62 -22.09 -0.29
N ASN A 108 11.57 -22.71 -1.47
CA ASN A 108 12.46 -23.80 -1.89
C ASN A 108 13.95 -23.41 -1.98
N ASN A 109 14.27 -22.11 -1.93
CA ASN A 109 15.65 -21.62 -1.87
C ASN A 109 16.30 -21.76 -0.48
N GLY A 110 15.54 -22.19 0.54
CA GLY A 110 16.00 -22.42 1.91
C GLY A 110 16.20 -21.15 2.74
N ILE A 111 15.98 -19.96 2.16
CA ILE A 111 16.19 -18.67 2.82
C ILE A 111 14.90 -18.28 3.53
N THR A 112 14.91 -18.42 4.85
CA THR A 112 13.73 -18.17 5.69
C THR A 112 13.81 -16.86 6.46
N LYS A 113 15.00 -16.23 6.50
CA LYS A 113 15.26 -14.99 7.25
C LYS A 113 16.06 -14.00 6.41
N LEU A 114 15.75 -12.70 6.55
CA LEU A 114 16.49 -11.64 5.86
C LEU A 114 17.96 -11.62 6.26
N ASN A 115 18.26 -11.85 7.54
CA ASN A 115 19.65 -11.86 8.03
C ASN A 115 20.49 -12.98 7.38
N GLU A 116 19.86 -14.13 7.08
CA GLU A 116 20.52 -15.21 6.34
C GLU A 116 20.86 -14.77 4.91
N PHE A 117 19.91 -14.12 4.23
CA PHE A 117 20.14 -13.56 2.90
C PHE A 117 21.29 -12.54 2.93
N TYR A 118 21.25 -11.62 3.90
CA TYR A 118 22.26 -10.59 4.06
C TYR A 118 23.66 -11.17 4.25
N SER A 119 23.83 -12.09 5.21
CA SER A 119 25.11 -12.70 5.53
C SER A 119 25.69 -13.46 4.34
N LYS A 120 24.86 -14.22 3.61
CA LYS A 120 25.31 -15.06 2.49
C LYS A 120 25.54 -14.28 1.19
N TYR A 121 24.72 -13.27 0.89
CA TYR A 121 24.65 -12.66 -0.43
C TYR A 121 24.94 -11.17 -0.47
N MET A 122 25.07 -10.48 0.67
CA MET A 122 25.28 -9.02 0.69
C MET A 122 26.55 -8.63 1.45
N GLU A 123 26.74 -9.11 2.68
CA GLU A 123 27.76 -8.63 3.61
C GLU A 123 29.18 -8.58 3.02
N ASN A 124 29.55 -9.64 2.31
CA ASN A 124 30.91 -9.80 1.78
C ASN A 124 31.07 -9.41 0.30
N VAL A 125 30.00 -8.92 -0.34
CA VAL A 125 29.97 -8.59 -1.76
C VAL A 125 30.53 -7.19 -2.02
N ASP A 126 31.50 -7.08 -2.92
CA ASP A 126 32.24 -5.84 -3.20
C ASP A 126 31.33 -4.71 -3.66
N GLU A 127 30.29 -5.00 -4.44
CA GLU A 127 29.34 -3.99 -4.89
C GLU A 127 28.59 -3.30 -3.75
N TYR A 128 28.33 -3.99 -2.63
CA TYR A 128 27.71 -3.38 -1.45
C TYR A 128 28.70 -2.58 -0.61
N LYS A 129 30.01 -2.85 -0.74
CA LYS A 129 31.09 -2.14 -0.04
C LYS A 129 31.49 -0.83 -0.74
N LYS A 130 31.09 -0.64 -2.00
CA LYS A 130 31.35 0.59 -2.78
C LYS A 130 30.80 1.82 -2.08
N THR A 131 31.58 2.90 -2.10
CA THR A 131 31.19 4.20 -1.53
C THR A 131 29.96 4.76 -2.24
N ILE A 132 29.06 5.35 -1.47
CA ILE A 132 27.87 6.03 -1.99
C ILE A 132 28.17 7.53 -2.05
N ASP A 133 28.31 8.05 -3.27
CA ASP A 133 28.63 9.47 -3.47
C ASP A 133 27.53 10.40 -2.95
N GLY A 134 27.97 11.38 -2.16
CA GLY A 134 27.19 12.51 -1.64
C GLY A 134 26.38 12.23 -0.36
N VAL A 135 26.38 11.01 0.17
CA VAL A 135 25.69 10.71 1.43
C VAL A 135 26.65 10.80 2.61
N THR A 136 26.27 11.52 3.66
CA THR A 136 27.15 11.79 4.81
C THR A 136 26.94 10.81 5.97
N GLU A 137 25.74 10.25 6.09
CA GLU A 137 25.30 9.45 7.23
C GLU A 137 25.78 8.01 7.21
N TYR A 138 26.22 7.52 6.05
CA TYR A 138 26.72 6.18 5.82
C TYR A 138 27.65 6.17 4.60
N LYS A 139 28.78 5.47 4.70
CA LYS A 139 29.80 5.45 3.64
C LYS A 139 29.42 4.53 2.49
N ASN A 140 28.78 3.40 2.79
CA ASN A 140 28.41 2.37 1.82
C ASN A 140 27.10 1.68 2.21
N TYR A 141 26.63 0.76 1.36
CA TYR A 141 25.37 0.06 1.58
C TYR A 141 25.42 -0.87 2.80
N ILE A 142 26.57 -1.47 3.09
CA ILE A 142 26.76 -2.31 4.28
C ILE A 142 26.55 -1.51 5.57
N GLU A 143 27.17 -0.33 5.69
CA GLU A 143 27.01 0.52 6.86
C GLU A 143 25.56 1.00 7.01
N PHE A 144 24.93 1.39 5.90
CA PHE A 144 23.52 1.77 5.86
C PHE A 144 22.60 0.68 6.38
N ILE A 145 22.82 -0.55 5.92
CA ILE A 145 22.04 -1.72 6.30
C ILE A 145 22.30 -2.09 7.77
N ASN A 146 23.56 -2.15 8.20
CA ASN A 146 23.95 -2.51 9.57
C ASN A 146 23.39 -1.54 10.62
N LYS A 147 23.30 -0.24 10.30
CA LYS A 147 22.65 0.76 11.16
C LYS A 147 21.17 0.45 11.42
N ASN A 148 20.55 -0.33 10.54
CA ASN A 148 19.15 -0.73 10.58
C ASN A 148 18.98 -2.26 10.74
N ASN A 149 20.01 -2.97 11.22
CA ASN A 149 20.06 -4.43 11.26
C ASN A 149 18.88 -5.08 12.01
N LYS A 150 18.32 -4.41 13.02
CA LYS A 150 17.15 -4.89 13.79
C LYS A 150 15.93 -5.15 12.91
N LEU A 151 15.82 -4.47 11.76
CA LEU A 151 14.75 -4.71 10.79
C LEU A 151 14.86 -6.06 10.09
N MET A 152 16.04 -6.68 10.05
CA MET A 152 16.26 -8.00 9.45
C MET A 152 15.76 -9.16 10.31
N ASP A 153 15.58 -8.92 11.61
CA ASP A 153 15.08 -9.92 12.55
C ASP A 153 13.55 -10.07 12.48
N ILE A 154 12.89 -9.21 11.71
CA ILE A 154 11.45 -9.23 11.51
C ILE A 154 11.10 -10.36 10.55
N ASP A 155 10.06 -11.11 10.90
CA ASP A 155 9.61 -12.26 10.13
C ASP A 155 9.33 -11.87 8.67
N ILE A 156 9.85 -12.66 7.74
CA ILE A 156 9.72 -12.41 6.29
C ILE A 156 8.25 -12.34 5.87
N ASN A 157 7.35 -13.10 6.48
CA ASN A 157 5.92 -13.05 6.19
C ASN A 157 5.32 -11.70 6.60
N VAL A 158 5.70 -11.19 7.76
CA VAL A 158 5.24 -9.88 8.25
C VAL A 158 5.74 -8.76 7.34
N MET A 159 7.03 -8.78 6.97
CA MET A 159 7.60 -7.86 5.99
C MET A 159 6.95 -7.98 4.60
N SER A 160 6.58 -9.19 4.18
CA SER A 160 5.87 -9.43 2.92
C SER A 160 4.46 -8.84 2.93
N LYS A 161 3.72 -8.99 4.04
CA LYS A 161 2.43 -8.32 4.23
C LYS A 161 2.59 -6.79 4.18
N PHE A 162 3.64 -6.26 4.80
CA PHE A 162 3.95 -4.84 4.74
C PHE A 162 4.28 -4.37 3.31
N TYR A 163 4.99 -5.16 2.50
CA TYR A 163 5.18 -4.83 1.09
C TYR A 163 3.84 -4.78 0.33
N ASN A 164 2.93 -5.72 0.58
CA ASN A 164 1.59 -5.69 -0.03
C ASN A 164 0.81 -4.43 0.37
N LEU A 165 0.87 -4.04 1.65
CA LEU A 165 0.30 -2.79 2.16
C LEU A 165 0.85 -1.59 1.39
N PHE A 166 2.19 -1.45 1.37
CA PHE A 166 2.90 -0.37 0.69
C PHE A 166 2.60 -0.30 -0.82
N ASN A 167 2.59 -1.44 -1.51
CA ASN A 167 2.30 -1.50 -2.93
C ASN A 167 0.89 -1.00 -3.26
N ASN A 168 -0.11 -1.40 -2.46
CA ASN A 168 -1.48 -0.91 -2.64
C ASN A 168 -1.59 0.59 -2.32
N LEU A 169 -0.87 1.09 -1.32
CA LEU A 169 -0.80 2.53 -1.05
C LEU A 169 -0.24 3.31 -2.27
N CYS A 170 0.86 2.83 -2.87
CA CYS A 170 1.39 3.43 -4.09
C CYS A 170 0.39 3.41 -5.25
N LYS A 171 -0.37 2.33 -5.43
CA LYS A 171 -1.43 2.26 -6.46
C LYS A 171 -2.58 3.21 -6.17
N MET A 172 -3.02 3.30 -4.92
CA MET A 172 -4.05 4.27 -4.51
C MET A 172 -3.64 5.72 -4.80
N TYR A 173 -2.35 6.02 -4.79
CA TYR A 173 -1.84 7.34 -5.14
C TYR A 173 -1.66 7.53 -6.66
N ASN A 174 -1.05 6.57 -7.35
CA ASN A 174 -0.71 6.68 -8.77
C ASN A 174 -1.93 6.51 -9.70
N GLU A 175 -2.93 5.74 -9.28
CA GLU A 175 -4.08 5.34 -10.09
C GLU A 175 -5.37 6.09 -9.71
N LEU A 176 -5.25 7.33 -9.22
CA LEU A 176 -6.41 8.18 -8.85
C LEU A 176 -7.38 8.39 -10.02
N SER A 177 -6.91 8.34 -11.27
CA SER A 177 -7.75 8.44 -12.48
C SER A 177 -8.76 7.28 -12.60
N LEU A 178 -8.47 6.12 -12.02
CA LEU A 178 -9.39 4.97 -12.03
C LEU A 178 -10.66 5.20 -11.22
N THR A 179 -10.69 6.21 -10.34
CA THR A 179 -11.87 6.56 -9.53
C THR A 179 -13.07 6.98 -10.37
N MET A 180 -12.83 7.46 -11.59
CA MET A 180 -13.87 7.84 -12.55
C MET A 180 -14.35 6.66 -13.41
N ASN A 181 -13.52 5.63 -13.58
CA ASN A 181 -13.78 4.50 -14.48
C ASN A 181 -14.56 3.39 -13.77
N ASN A 182 -15.59 2.82 -14.39
CA ASN A 182 -16.40 1.75 -13.81
C ASN A 182 -16.76 2.01 -12.33
N LYS A 183 -17.13 3.26 -12.01
CA LYS A 183 -17.44 3.71 -10.64
C LYS A 183 -16.32 3.46 -9.61
N GLY A 184 -15.05 3.37 -10.03
CA GLY A 184 -13.91 3.18 -9.15
C GLY A 184 -13.69 1.75 -8.65
N GLU A 185 -14.33 0.73 -9.24
CA GLU A 185 -14.21 -0.66 -8.78
C GLU A 185 -12.77 -1.15 -8.64
N GLU A 186 -11.90 -0.88 -9.62
CA GLU A 186 -10.49 -1.28 -9.55
C GLU A 186 -9.73 -0.52 -8.46
N TYR A 187 -10.01 0.77 -8.31
CA TYR A 187 -9.42 1.59 -7.26
C TYR A 187 -9.79 1.06 -5.87
N LEU A 188 -11.06 0.70 -5.67
CA LEU A 188 -11.57 0.15 -4.41
C LEU A 188 -10.92 -1.20 -4.07
N LYS A 189 -10.52 -2.01 -5.06
CA LYS A 189 -9.72 -3.22 -4.79
C LYS A 189 -8.35 -2.89 -4.18
N TYR A 190 -7.71 -1.79 -4.57
CA TYR A 190 -6.47 -1.35 -3.93
C TYR A 190 -6.72 -0.90 -2.49
N VAL A 191 -7.81 -0.18 -2.25
CA VAL A 191 -8.23 0.25 -0.90
C VAL A 191 -8.51 -0.96 0.01
N GLU A 192 -9.26 -1.94 -0.47
CA GLU A 192 -9.60 -3.15 0.29
C GLU A 192 -8.35 -3.95 0.64
N ASN A 193 -7.46 -4.17 -0.34
CA ASN A 193 -6.20 -4.87 -0.10
C ASN A 193 -5.28 -4.10 0.85
N PHE A 194 -5.22 -2.77 0.76
CA PHE A 194 -4.52 -1.95 1.73
C PHE A 194 -5.09 -2.16 3.13
N TYR A 195 -6.41 -1.98 3.30
CA TYR A 195 -7.09 -2.08 4.59
C TYR A 195 -6.85 -3.44 5.25
N LYS A 196 -7.01 -4.53 4.49
CA LYS A 196 -6.78 -5.89 4.98
C LYS A 196 -5.36 -6.07 5.52
N ASN A 197 -4.34 -5.71 4.72
CA ASN A 197 -2.95 -5.86 5.17
C ASN A 197 -2.63 -4.94 6.36
N TYR A 198 -3.20 -3.74 6.40
CA TYR A 198 -3.03 -2.81 7.53
C TYR A 198 -3.60 -3.40 8.82
N ASN A 199 -4.83 -3.92 8.75
CA ASN A 199 -5.51 -4.56 9.87
C ASN A 199 -4.77 -5.82 10.35
N ASP A 200 -4.17 -6.59 9.45
CA ASP A 200 -3.35 -7.73 9.87
C ASP A 200 -2.11 -7.21 10.64
N LEU A 201 -1.42 -6.21 10.10
CA LEU A 201 -0.16 -5.68 10.64
C LEU A 201 -0.31 -4.95 11.98
N ILE A 202 -1.41 -4.22 12.21
CA ILE A 202 -1.65 -3.55 13.49
C ILE A 202 -1.91 -4.56 14.63
N ASN A 203 -2.34 -5.78 14.28
CA ASN A 203 -2.62 -6.85 15.22
C ASN A 203 -1.43 -7.81 15.42
N GLU A 204 -0.34 -7.66 14.66
CA GLU A 204 0.87 -8.49 14.78
C GLU A 204 1.59 -8.29 16.12
N ASN A 205 2.17 -9.39 16.63
CA ASN A 205 2.94 -9.40 17.88
C ASN A 205 4.44 -9.17 17.60
N PHE A 206 4.88 -7.92 17.67
CA PHE A 206 6.29 -7.56 17.59
C PHE A 206 6.98 -7.57 18.97
N ASN A 207 8.28 -7.86 19.01
CA ASN A 207 9.11 -7.56 20.18
C ASN A 207 9.16 -6.03 20.43
N ASP A 208 9.59 -5.59 21.62
CA ASP A 208 9.52 -4.18 22.03
C ASP A 208 10.19 -3.20 21.05
N THR A 209 11.36 -3.58 20.52
CA THR A 209 12.10 -2.72 19.59
C THR A 209 11.40 -2.63 18.23
N ASN A 210 11.01 -3.78 17.67
CA ASN A 210 10.34 -3.84 16.37
C ASN A 210 8.93 -3.23 16.45
N SER A 211 8.26 -3.36 17.59
CA SER A 211 6.97 -2.72 17.88
C SER A 211 7.08 -1.20 17.77
N LYS A 212 8.12 -0.58 18.35
CA LYS A 212 8.35 0.87 18.22
C LYS A 212 8.57 1.29 16.77
N ILE A 213 9.36 0.54 16.01
CA ILE A 213 9.64 0.85 14.60
C ILE A 213 8.38 0.70 13.75
N PHE A 214 7.67 -0.42 13.85
CA PHE A 214 6.47 -0.68 13.06
C PHE A 214 5.31 0.25 13.43
N LYS A 215 5.14 0.63 14.71
CA LYS A 215 4.17 1.67 15.10
C LYS A 215 4.44 2.99 14.37
N ARG A 216 5.70 3.40 14.28
CA ARG A 216 6.10 4.61 13.56
C ARG A 216 5.83 4.49 12.06
N VAL A 217 6.25 3.38 11.45
CA VAL A 217 6.06 3.11 10.02
C VAL A 217 4.57 3.08 9.66
N LEU A 218 3.75 2.34 10.42
CA LEU A 218 2.30 2.26 10.21
C LEU A 218 1.62 3.61 10.43
N SER A 219 2.10 4.43 11.36
CA SER A 219 1.59 5.80 11.53
C SER A 219 1.81 6.66 10.28
N VAL A 220 3.00 6.62 9.67
CA VAL A 220 3.27 7.36 8.43
C VAL A 220 2.38 6.85 7.28
N VAL A 221 2.25 5.52 7.15
CA VAL A 221 1.39 4.89 6.14
C VAL A 221 -0.09 5.24 6.34
N SER A 222 -0.56 5.29 7.58
CA SER A 222 -1.93 5.73 7.92
C SER A 222 -2.14 7.20 7.55
N ASN A 223 -1.18 8.07 7.84
CA ASN A 223 -1.27 9.48 7.48
C ASN A 223 -1.37 9.68 5.96
N ASP A 224 -0.60 8.91 5.18
CA ASP A 224 -0.67 8.93 3.72
C ASP A 224 -2.02 8.42 3.20
N TYR A 225 -2.56 7.34 3.79
CA TYR A 225 -3.89 6.84 3.46
C TYR A 225 -4.98 7.89 3.71
N ASP A 226 -4.98 8.52 4.89
CA ASP A 226 -5.93 9.58 5.25
C ASP A 226 -5.78 10.80 4.35
N HIS A 227 -4.55 11.12 3.94
CA HIS A 227 -4.30 12.17 2.98
C HIS A 227 -4.92 11.85 1.62
N ILE A 228 -4.67 10.66 1.08
CA ILE A 228 -5.26 10.20 -0.19
C ILE A 228 -6.78 10.28 -0.11
N LYS A 229 -7.38 9.72 0.95
CA LYS A 229 -8.82 9.74 1.22
C LYS A 229 -9.38 11.17 1.18
N ARG A 230 -8.73 12.11 1.85
CA ARG A 230 -9.15 13.53 1.90
C ARG A 230 -9.01 14.24 0.55
N THR A 231 -8.02 13.89 -0.26
CA THR A 231 -7.76 14.54 -1.56
C THR A 231 -8.61 14.01 -2.71
N LEU A 232 -9.26 12.86 -2.56
CA LEU A 232 -10.06 12.24 -3.62
C LEU A 232 -11.28 13.09 -3.99
N GLU A 233 -11.36 13.64 -5.20
CA GLU A 233 -12.49 14.50 -5.61
C GLU A 233 -13.82 13.75 -5.79
N VAL A 234 -13.76 12.45 -6.11
CA VAL A 234 -14.94 11.63 -6.40
C VAL A 234 -15.63 11.17 -5.11
N GLU A 235 -16.64 11.93 -4.69
CA GLU A 235 -17.37 11.71 -3.43
C GLU A 235 -17.93 10.29 -3.28
N PHE A 236 -18.44 9.69 -4.35
CA PHE A 236 -18.96 8.31 -4.35
C PHE A 236 -17.90 7.28 -3.93
N VAL A 237 -16.68 7.40 -4.47
CA VAL A 237 -15.56 6.50 -4.13
C VAL A 237 -15.06 6.82 -2.73
N ARG A 238 -14.91 8.11 -2.40
CA ARG A 238 -14.45 8.58 -1.08
C ARG A 238 -15.29 8.00 0.07
N LYS A 239 -16.62 7.94 -0.08
CA LYS A 239 -17.55 7.40 0.93
C LYS A 239 -17.41 5.89 1.17
N GLN A 240 -16.83 5.15 0.23
CA GLN A 240 -16.61 3.71 0.34
C GLN A 240 -15.25 3.36 0.97
N ILE A 241 -14.37 4.36 1.17
CA ILE A 241 -13.07 4.14 1.78
C ILE A 241 -13.25 4.04 3.31
N PRO A 242 -12.93 2.89 3.93
CA PRO A 242 -13.11 2.71 5.37
C PRO A 242 -12.19 3.64 6.18
N GLU A 243 -12.48 3.77 7.47
CA GLU A 243 -11.53 4.36 8.42
C GLU A 243 -10.59 3.27 8.94
N LEU A 244 -9.32 3.59 9.12
CA LEU A 244 -8.35 2.61 9.61
C LEU A 244 -8.52 2.37 11.12
N PRO A 245 -8.32 1.12 11.59
CA PRO A 245 -8.26 0.85 13.00
C PRO A 245 -7.08 1.60 13.65
N LYS A 246 -7.32 2.22 14.81
CA LYS A 246 -6.29 2.99 15.53
C LYS A 246 -5.51 2.16 16.54
N GLU A 247 -6.09 1.05 17.00
CA GLU A 247 -5.52 0.19 18.02
C GLU A 247 -5.74 -1.28 17.68
N LYS A 248 -4.96 -2.13 18.36
CA LYS A 248 -5.07 -3.58 18.25
C LYS A 248 -6.44 -4.03 18.73
N THR A 249 -7.18 -4.73 17.87
CA THR A 249 -8.45 -5.34 18.25
C THR A 249 -8.15 -6.59 19.07
N THR A 250 -8.50 -6.59 20.36
CA THR A 250 -8.48 -7.83 21.15
C THR A 250 -9.65 -8.68 20.65
N GLN A 251 -9.38 -9.72 19.87
CA GLN A 251 -10.39 -10.70 19.56
C GLN A 251 -10.74 -11.47 20.84
N VAL A 252 -11.82 -11.06 21.51
CA VAL A 252 -12.50 -11.92 22.47
C VAL A 252 -13.13 -13.03 21.63
N SER A 253 -12.50 -14.19 21.63
CA SER A 253 -13.05 -15.39 21.02
C SER A 253 -14.27 -15.82 21.83
N THR A 254 -15.45 -15.36 21.42
CA THR A 254 -16.71 -15.96 21.87
C THR A 254 -16.96 -17.16 20.97
N ILE A 255 -16.53 -18.34 21.45
CA ILE A 255 -16.88 -19.62 20.85
C ILE A 255 -18.42 -19.78 20.94
N PRO A 256 -19.15 -19.95 19.83
CA PRO A 256 -20.51 -20.45 19.90
C PRO A 256 -20.45 -21.93 20.27
N LYS A 257 -21.08 -22.32 21.39
CA LYS A 257 -21.29 -23.74 21.70
C LYS A 257 -22.11 -24.37 20.58
N GLU A 258 -21.47 -25.23 19.82
CA GLU A 258 -22.09 -26.09 18.83
C GLU A 258 -22.85 -27.22 19.56
N SER A 259 -24.16 -27.30 19.33
CA SER A 259 -25.00 -28.40 19.77
C SER A 259 -24.86 -29.56 18.78
N GLU A 260 -24.37 -30.70 19.27
CA GLU A 260 -24.35 -31.97 18.54
C GLU A 260 -25.77 -32.44 18.21
N MET A 261 -25.98 -32.90 16.97
CA MET A 261 -27.17 -33.63 16.55
C MET A 261 -26.74 -34.93 15.88
N HIS A 262 -26.97 -36.04 16.56
CA HIS A 262 -27.15 -37.42 16.08
C HIS A 262 -27.82 -38.13 17.28
N GLU A 263 -28.88 -38.94 17.21
CA GLU A 263 -29.44 -39.79 16.18
C GLU A 263 -30.84 -40.24 16.66
N SER A 264 -31.75 -40.52 15.72
CA SER A 264 -33.19 -40.75 15.90
C SER A 264 -33.56 -42.06 16.61
N LEU A 265 -34.66 -42.07 17.38
CA LEU A 265 -35.68 -43.14 17.34
C LEU A 265 -36.99 -42.69 18.01
N SER A 266 -38.08 -42.99 17.32
CA SER A 266 -39.49 -42.71 17.63
C SER A 266 -40.10 -43.72 18.61
N GLU A 267 -40.93 -43.25 19.54
CA GLU A 267 -42.31 -43.73 19.82
C GLU A 267 -42.86 -43.03 21.10
N ILE A 268 -44.16 -42.74 21.10
CA ILE A 268 -44.97 -42.03 22.13
C ILE A 268 -45.99 -43.05 22.70
N PRO A 269 -46.76 -42.83 23.79
CA PRO A 269 -46.56 -42.20 25.12
C PRO A 269 -46.82 -43.22 26.27
N GLU A 270 -46.68 -42.81 27.54
CA GLU A 270 -47.81 -42.77 28.51
C GLU A 270 -47.37 -42.71 30.00
N SER A 271 -48.09 -41.84 30.72
CA SER A 271 -48.63 -42.01 32.07
C SER A 271 -47.79 -41.73 33.34
N SER A 272 -48.27 -40.68 34.03
CA SER A 272 -48.45 -40.52 35.49
C SER A 272 -47.17 -40.40 36.37
N SER A 273 -47.11 -39.65 37.46
CA SER A 273 -48.14 -39.14 38.38
C SER A 273 -47.58 -38.02 39.28
N GLY A 274 -48.50 -37.23 39.89
CA GLY A 274 -48.32 -36.42 41.12
C GLY A 274 -47.98 -34.94 40.86
N THR A 275 -48.93 -33.99 40.80
CA THR A 275 -49.88 -33.43 41.80
C THR A 275 -49.22 -32.59 42.89
N GLU A 276 -49.47 -31.27 42.84
CA GLU A 276 -49.95 -30.34 43.91
C GLU A 276 -49.86 -28.89 43.35
N ILE A 277 -50.93 -28.32 42.77
CA ILE A 277 -52.00 -27.46 43.35
C ILE A 277 -51.47 -26.27 44.19
N SER A 278 -51.61 -25.04 43.68
CA SER A 278 -52.59 -24.04 44.16
C SER A 278 -52.43 -22.66 43.48
N THR A 279 -53.45 -22.27 42.68
CA THR A 279 -54.22 -20.98 42.71
C THR A 279 -53.45 -19.63 42.79
N SER A 280 -53.75 -18.55 42.06
CA SER A 280 -55.03 -18.06 41.53
C SER A 280 -54.79 -16.90 40.53
N ASP A 281 -55.81 -16.67 39.70
CA ASP A 281 -56.34 -15.38 39.22
C ASP A 281 -55.62 -14.55 38.13
N THR A 282 -56.27 -14.66 36.97
CA THR A 282 -56.50 -13.74 35.86
C THR A 282 -56.56 -12.25 36.22
N GLU A 283 -55.85 -11.41 35.46
CA GLU A 283 -56.38 -10.10 35.05
C GLU A 283 -55.83 -9.66 33.69
N LEU A 284 -56.74 -9.12 32.89
CA LEU A 284 -56.61 -8.78 31.47
C LEU A 284 -56.55 -7.25 31.38
N GLN A 285 -55.57 -6.68 30.67
CA GLN A 285 -55.64 -5.29 30.20
C GLN A 285 -55.22 -5.16 28.74
N ASN A 286 -56.17 -4.62 27.97
CA ASN A 286 -56.08 -4.11 26.61
C ASN A 286 -55.37 -2.75 26.58
N TYR A 287 -54.59 -2.48 25.53
CA TYR A 287 -54.61 -1.19 24.82
C TYR A 287 -54.25 -1.35 23.33
N GLU A 288 -55.25 -1.06 22.50
CA GLU A 288 -55.25 -0.52 21.11
C GLU A 288 -54.32 0.73 21.02
N THR A 289 -53.77 1.26 19.93
CA THR A 289 -54.06 1.39 18.48
C THR A 289 -52.71 1.89 17.88
N ASP A 290 -52.25 1.66 16.65
CA ASP A 290 -52.73 2.32 15.43
C ASP A 290 -52.01 1.80 14.18
N LYS A 291 -52.81 1.78 13.11
CA LYS A 291 -52.55 1.29 11.75
C LYS A 291 -52.12 2.47 10.87
N LEU A 292 -51.02 2.36 10.12
CA LEU A 292 -50.90 3.08 8.85
C LEU A 292 -49.96 2.37 7.86
N ASN A 293 -50.58 1.75 6.85
CA ASN A 293 -49.93 1.39 5.59
C ASN A 293 -49.72 2.66 4.75
N SER A 294 -48.59 2.77 4.05
CA SER A 294 -48.62 3.12 2.63
C SER A 294 -47.27 2.83 1.98
N GLU A 295 -47.32 2.00 0.95
CA GLU A 295 -46.25 1.76 0.01
C GLU A 295 -46.52 2.58 -1.26
N THR A 296 -45.46 3.17 -1.81
CA THR A 296 -45.26 3.56 -3.22
C THR A 296 -46.07 4.72 -3.83
N ALA A 297 -45.40 5.83 -4.17
CA ALA A 297 -45.11 6.25 -5.56
C ALA A 297 -44.87 7.77 -5.73
N LEU A 298 -43.77 8.09 -6.44
CA LEU A 298 -43.52 9.24 -7.33
C LEU A 298 -43.14 10.64 -6.77
N SER A 299 -41.83 10.90 -6.87
CA SER A 299 -41.22 11.94 -7.74
C SER A 299 -41.61 13.42 -7.57
N SER A 300 -40.65 14.25 -7.12
CA SER A 300 -39.90 15.21 -7.96
C SER A 300 -39.38 16.46 -7.22
N SER A 301 -38.27 17.00 -7.74
CA SER A 301 -37.56 18.26 -7.37
C SER A 301 -36.61 18.13 -6.16
N LEU A 302 -35.31 18.47 -6.23
CA LEU A 302 -34.61 19.50 -6.98
C LEU A 302 -33.20 19.01 -7.38
N ILE A 303 -33.02 18.59 -8.64
CA ILE A 303 -31.68 18.50 -9.25
C ILE A 303 -31.52 19.74 -10.11
N ILE A 304 -30.80 20.74 -9.60
CA ILE A 304 -30.34 21.88 -10.39
C ILE A 304 -29.23 21.35 -11.31
N ASN A 305 -29.60 20.84 -12.48
CA ASN A 305 -28.67 20.54 -13.56
C ASN A 305 -28.12 21.85 -14.11
N LYS A 306 -26.89 22.21 -13.71
CA LYS A 306 -26.12 23.24 -14.41
C LYS A 306 -25.52 22.59 -15.66
N LEU A 307 -26.31 22.52 -16.74
CA LEU A 307 -25.80 22.20 -18.07
C LEU A 307 -24.75 23.25 -18.42
N ILE A 308 -23.49 22.84 -18.52
CA ILE A 308 -22.50 23.68 -19.22
C ILE A 308 -22.95 23.72 -20.68
N PRO A 309 -23.20 24.91 -21.25
CA PRO A 309 -23.61 25.01 -22.64
C PRO A 309 -22.53 24.37 -23.49
N ILE A 310 -22.89 23.42 -24.34
CA ILE A 310 -22.02 22.84 -25.38
C ILE A 310 -21.12 23.91 -26.07
N PRO A 311 -21.57 25.16 -26.38
CA PRO A 311 -20.68 26.18 -26.94
C PRO A 311 -19.51 26.62 -26.04
N PHE A 312 -19.61 26.51 -24.71
CA PHE A 312 -18.51 26.85 -23.80
C PHE A 312 -17.34 25.87 -23.92
N ILE A 313 -17.63 24.58 -24.14
CA ILE A 313 -16.60 23.55 -24.31
C ILE A 313 -15.80 23.81 -25.61
N PHE A 314 -16.49 24.21 -26.69
CA PHE A 314 -15.85 24.56 -27.95
C PHE A 314 -14.93 25.79 -27.82
N ILE A 315 -15.32 26.81 -27.06
CA ILE A 315 -14.48 27.99 -26.81
C ILE A 315 -13.20 27.62 -26.05
N VAL A 316 -13.30 26.79 -25.02
CA VAL A 316 -12.15 26.34 -24.22
C VAL A 316 -11.18 25.52 -25.08
N ILE A 317 -11.69 24.62 -25.92
CA ILE A 317 -10.86 23.81 -26.83
C ILE A 317 -10.10 24.70 -27.82
N LEU A 318 -10.75 25.72 -28.40
CA LEU A 318 -10.09 26.65 -29.34
C LEU A 318 -8.98 27.48 -28.67
N ILE A 319 -9.19 27.92 -27.43
CA ILE A 319 -8.18 28.66 -26.65
C ILE A 319 -6.96 27.77 -26.37
N LEU A 320 -7.19 26.52 -25.92
CA LEU A 320 -6.11 25.56 -25.64
C LEU A 320 -5.32 25.20 -26.91
N LEU A 321 -6.00 25.05 -28.05
CA LEU A 321 -5.35 24.76 -29.33
C LEU A 321 -4.49 25.94 -29.82
N GLY A 322 -4.95 27.17 -29.59
CA GLY A 322 -4.18 28.39 -29.89
C GLY A 322 -2.91 28.49 -29.03
N ILE A 323 -3.02 28.18 -27.74
CA ILE A 323 -1.88 28.16 -26.81
C ILE A 323 -0.88 27.07 -27.23
N ALA A 324 -1.33 25.85 -27.52
CA ALA A 324 -0.47 24.75 -27.95
C ALA A 324 0.26 25.05 -29.27
N ARG A 325 -0.43 25.65 -30.26
CA ARG A 325 0.19 26.09 -31.52
C ARG A 325 1.26 27.16 -31.28
N LYS A 326 1.02 28.12 -30.38
CA LYS A 326 1.99 29.17 -30.04
C LYS A 326 3.25 28.60 -29.39
N TYR A 327 3.12 27.67 -28.44
CA TYR A 327 4.27 27.03 -27.79
C TYR A 327 5.06 26.12 -28.75
N SER A 328 4.37 25.40 -29.64
CA SER A 328 5.01 24.59 -30.68
C SER A 328 5.85 25.45 -31.64
N LEU A 329 5.27 26.54 -32.17
CA LEU A 329 5.96 27.44 -33.09
C LEU A 329 7.18 28.13 -32.44
N PHE A 330 7.07 28.47 -31.15
CA PHE A 330 8.16 29.08 -30.39
C PHE A 330 9.30 28.10 -30.11
N GLY A 331 9.00 26.81 -29.91
CA GLY A 331 9.99 25.74 -29.75
C GLY A 331 10.83 25.52 -31.01
N PHE A 332 10.20 25.54 -32.20
CA PHE A 332 10.90 25.40 -33.48
C PHE A 332 11.79 26.61 -33.79
N ARG A 333 11.34 27.83 -33.49
CA ARG A 333 12.12 29.06 -33.73
C ARG A 333 13.41 29.08 -32.89
N LYS A 334 13.35 28.60 -31.65
CA LYS A 334 14.52 28.53 -30.74
C LYS A 334 15.57 27.51 -31.20
N ARG A 335 15.17 26.39 -31.82
CA ARG A 335 16.10 25.41 -32.41
C ARG A 335 16.73 25.92 -33.71
N ALA A 336 15.95 26.54 -34.59
CA ALA A 336 16.46 27.08 -35.85
C ALA A 336 17.53 28.17 -35.64
N GLN A 337 17.32 29.06 -34.66
CA GLN A 337 18.26 30.13 -34.35
C GLN A 337 19.55 29.62 -33.67
N LYS A 338 19.47 28.53 -32.89
CA LYS A 338 20.65 27.88 -32.29
C LYS A 338 21.53 27.22 -33.36
N HIS A 339 20.92 26.55 -34.34
CA HIS A 339 21.67 25.92 -35.44
C HIS A 339 22.34 26.93 -36.37
N LEU A 340 21.71 28.09 -36.62
CA LEU A 340 22.32 29.17 -37.40
C LEU A 340 23.51 29.81 -36.68
N ARG A 341 23.45 29.96 -35.34
CA ARG A 341 24.58 30.47 -34.54
C ARG A 341 25.78 29.52 -34.47
N GLU A 342 25.55 28.20 -34.51
CA GLU A 342 26.61 27.21 -34.51
C GLU A 342 27.34 27.11 -35.87
N LYS A 343 26.66 27.43 -36.99
CA LYS A 343 27.27 27.44 -38.32
C LYS A 343 28.10 28.69 -38.65
N LEU A 344 27.91 29.79 -37.93
CA LEU A 344 28.69 31.05 -38.09
C LEU A 344 29.99 31.08 -37.27
N LYS A 345 30.29 30.03 -36.50
CA LYS A 345 31.51 29.89 -35.70
C LYS A 345 32.50 28.85 -36.26
N LYS A 346 32.38 28.51 -37.55
CA LYS A 346 33.31 27.62 -38.25
C LYS A 346 33.97 28.34 -39.41
#